data_AF-A0A3C0VRP0-F1
#
_entry.id   AF-A0A3C0VRP0-F1
#
_cell.length_a   1.000
_cell.length_b   1.000
_cell.length_c   1.000
_cell.angle_alpha   90.00
_cell.angle_beta   90.00
_cell.angle_gamma   90.00
#
_symmetry.space_group_name_H-M   'P 1'
#
loop_
_entity.id
_entity.type
_entity.pdbx_description
1 polymer ?
#
loop_
_entity_poly.entity_id
_entity_poly.type
_entity_poly.pdbx_seq_one_letter_code
_entity_poly.pdbx_strand_id
1 'polypeptide(L)'
;MSKIIVCPSCGGHYKEKLVRCPYCGTATLEAEEKEYMGKLEDIRIDLEEYGEKAPKQINKSIAKTILIAIIVVIILAACIILPLWMSIDAKNKKVQKEKEEFLKNQGITTGMLEVTTYDM
;
A
#
# COMPACT_ATOMS: atom_id res chain seq x y z
N MET A 1 -23.49 16.27 -48.90
CA MET A 1 -23.77 17.64 -49.42
C MET A 1 -23.06 18.66 -48.55
N SER A 2 -22.42 19.67 -49.13
CA SER A 2 -21.75 20.75 -48.38
C SER A 2 -22.72 21.91 -48.17
N LYS A 3 -23.13 22.16 -46.93
CA LYS A 3 -23.96 23.30 -46.56
C LYS A 3 -23.12 24.58 -46.51
N ILE A 4 -23.69 25.68 -47.01
CA ILE A 4 -23.08 27.01 -46.99
C ILE A 4 -23.62 27.73 -45.76
N ILE A 5 -22.71 28.24 -44.94
CA ILE A 5 -23.02 29.03 -43.75
C ILE A 5 -22.55 30.47 -43.95
N VAL A 6 -23.21 31.40 -43.25
CA VAL A 6 -22.90 32.83 -43.26
C VAL A 6 -22.19 33.16 -41.94
N CYS A 7 -21.05 33.85 -42.02
CA CYS A 7 -20.34 34.28 -40.81
C CYS A 7 -21.17 35.31 -40.03
N PRO A 8 -21.43 35.11 -38.73
CA PRO A 8 -22.13 36.10 -37.92
C PRO A 8 -21.32 37.38 -37.69
N SER A 9 -19.98 37.32 -37.76
CA SER A 9 -19.11 38.49 -37.53
C SER A 9 -18.83 39.33 -38.76
N CYS A 10 -18.77 38.72 -39.97
CA CYS A 10 -18.38 39.45 -41.18
C CYS A 10 -19.32 39.28 -42.36
N GLY A 11 -20.40 38.49 -42.22
CA GLY A 11 -21.37 38.23 -43.30
C GLY A 11 -20.84 37.39 -44.47
N GLY A 12 -19.61 36.86 -44.39
CA GLY A 12 -19.01 36.08 -45.47
C GLY A 12 -19.68 34.72 -45.65
N HIS A 13 -19.88 34.30 -46.90
CA HIS A 13 -20.46 32.99 -47.25
C HIS A 13 -19.35 31.95 -47.50
N TYR A 14 -19.37 30.84 -46.77
CA TYR A 14 -18.37 29.77 -46.89
C TYR A 14 -18.94 28.42 -46.45
N LYS A 15 -18.18 27.34 -46.72
CA LYS A 15 -18.62 25.98 -46.41
C LYS A 15 -18.53 25.70 -44.91
N GLU A 16 -19.54 25.00 -44.37
CA GLU A 16 -19.67 24.62 -42.95
C GLU A 16 -18.51 23.77 -42.41
N LYS A 17 -17.72 23.14 -43.27
CA LYS A 17 -16.57 22.29 -42.88
C LYS A 17 -15.37 23.07 -42.31
N LEU A 18 -15.38 24.40 -42.32
CA LEU A 18 -14.26 25.21 -41.84
C LEU A 18 -14.47 25.61 -40.38
N VAL A 19 -13.46 25.34 -39.54
CA VAL A 19 -13.42 25.67 -38.11
C VAL A 19 -13.38 27.18 -37.84
N ARG A 20 -12.86 27.95 -38.81
CA ARG A 20 -12.78 29.41 -38.75
C ARG A 20 -13.24 29.99 -40.08
N CYS A 21 -13.88 31.16 -40.00
CA CYS A 21 -14.24 31.93 -41.17
C CYS A 21 -12.98 32.32 -41.95
N PRO A 22 -12.87 32.00 -43.26
CA PRO A 22 -11.68 32.32 -44.04
C PRO A 22 -11.50 33.83 -44.31
N TYR A 23 -12.54 34.63 -44.05
CA TYR A 23 -12.52 36.06 -44.31
C TYR A 23 -12.08 36.89 -43.10
N CYS A 24 -12.57 36.57 -41.90
CA CYS A 24 -12.32 37.36 -40.69
C CYS A 24 -11.66 36.56 -39.56
N GLY A 25 -11.52 35.24 -39.69
CA GLY A 25 -10.88 34.39 -38.68
C GLY A 25 -11.78 34.03 -37.48
N THR A 26 -13.00 34.54 -37.39
CA THR A 26 -13.94 34.17 -36.30
C THR A 26 -14.21 32.66 -36.33
N ALA A 27 -14.10 32.02 -35.16
CA ALA A 27 -14.45 30.61 -34.99
C ALA A 27 -15.95 30.38 -35.27
N THR A 28 -16.27 29.26 -35.90
CA THR A 28 -17.65 28.81 -36.05
C THR A 28 -18.10 28.11 -34.78
N LEU A 29 -19.26 28.48 -34.23
CA LEU A 29 -19.83 27.88 -33.01
C LEU A 29 -19.84 26.34 -33.06
N GLU A 30 -20.23 25.76 -34.19
CA GLU A 30 -20.29 24.29 -34.37
C GLU A 30 -18.93 23.58 -34.37
N ALA A 31 -17.84 24.29 -34.68
CA ALA A 31 -16.50 23.71 -34.72
C ALA A 31 -15.76 23.89 -33.39
N GLU A 32 -16.04 24.99 -32.68
CA GLU A 32 -15.58 25.22 -31.31
C GLU A 32 -16.21 24.20 -30.34
N GLU A 33 -17.47 23.79 -30.56
CA GLU A 33 -18.09 22.72 -29.80
C GLU A 33 -17.39 21.36 -29.96
N LYS A 34 -16.94 20.99 -31.16
CA LYS A 34 -16.28 19.68 -31.35
C LYS A 34 -14.88 19.64 -30.74
N GLU A 35 -14.12 20.73 -30.85
CA GLU A 35 -12.81 20.85 -30.20
C GLU A 35 -12.97 20.92 -28.67
N TYR A 36 -14.00 21.61 -28.19
CA TYR A 36 -14.37 21.65 -26.78
C TYR A 36 -14.77 20.26 -26.25
N MET A 37 -15.62 19.52 -26.98
CA MET A 37 -16.06 18.17 -26.59
C MET A 37 -14.91 17.15 -26.63
N GLY A 38 -13.98 17.27 -27.58
CA GLY A 38 -12.77 16.43 -27.63
C GLY A 38 -11.88 16.60 -26.40
N LYS A 39 -11.70 17.84 -25.93
CA LYS A 39 -10.97 18.12 -24.67
C LYS A 39 -11.67 17.56 -23.43
N LEU A 40 -13.00 17.51 -23.42
CA LEU A 40 -13.74 16.89 -22.31
C LEU A 40 -13.58 15.37 -22.28
N GLU A 41 -13.41 14.73 -23.43
CA GLU A 41 -13.22 13.27 -23.53
C GLU A 41 -11.82 12.85 -23.08
N ASP A 42 -10.78 13.61 -23.46
CA ASP A 42 -9.41 13.40 -22.97
C ASP A 42 -9.31 13.52 -21.44
N ILE A 43 -10.00 14.50 -20.83
CA ILE A 43 -10.03 14.67 -19.35
C ILE A 43 -10.72 13.48 -18.65
N ARG A 44 -11.71 12.84 -19.28
CA ARG A 44 -12.38 11.66 -18.71
C ARG A 44 -11.49 10.42 -18.76
N ILE A 45 -10.76 10.23 -19.85
CA ILE A 45 -9.82 9.11 -20.03
C ILE A 45 -8.68 9.20 -19.02
N ASP A 46 -8.16 10.41 -18.78
CA ASP A 46 -7.14 10.66 -17.76
C ASP A 46 -7.67 10.42 -16.33
N LEU A 47 -8.96 10.52 -16.05
CA LEU A 47 -9.50 10.22 -14.71
C LEU A 47 -9.65 8.70 -14.46
N GLU A 48 -10.11 7.95 -15.45
CA GLU A 48 -10.30 6.50 -15.33
C GLU A 48 -8.96 5.76 -15.19
N GLU A 49 -7.93 6.19 -15.93
CA GLU A 49 -6.59 5.59 -15.83
C GLU A 49 -5.94 5.80 -14.45
N TYR A 50 -6.18 6.95 -13.80
CA TYR A 50 -5.66 7.23 -12.46
C TYR A 50 -6.51 6.61 -11.34
N GLY A 51 -7.82 6.47 -11.54
CA GLY A 51 -8.74 5.87 -10.56
C GLY A 51 -8.52 4.36 -10.35
N GLU A 52 -8.21 3.61 -11.41
CA GLU A 52 -8.13 2.15 -11.33
C GLU A 52 -6.72 1.62 -10.96
N LYS A 53 -5.66 2.38 -11.27
CA LYS A 53 -4.27 1.95 -11.05
C LYS A 53 -3.65 2.44 -9.73
N ALA A 54 -4.31 3.33 -8.99
CA ALA A 54 -3.75 3.97 -7.80
C ALA A 54 -3.41 3.01 -6.62
N PRO A 55 -4.19 1.98 -6.23
CA PRO A 55 -3.84 1.23 -5.01
C PRO A 55 -2.92 0.02 -5.26
N LYS A 56 -2.76 -0.46 -6.50
CA LYS A 56 -2.17 -1.78 -6.78
C LYS A 56 -0.65 -1.81 -6.98
N GLN A 57 -0.02 -0.67 -7.24
CA GLN A 57 1.45 -0.59 -7.40
C GLN A 57 2.15 -0.03 -6.16
N ILE A 58 1.44 0.83 -5.41
CA ILE A 58 1.96 1.50 -4.21
C ILE A 58 2.10 0.51 -3.04
N ASN A 59 1.23 -0.50 -2.96
CA ASN A 59 1.22 -1.48 -1.88
C ASN A 59 2.39 -2.48 -1.91
N LYS A 60 2.85 -2.92 -3.10
CA LYS A 60 3.87 -3.99 -3.19
C LYS A 60 5.26 -3.52 -2.76
N SER A 61 5.60 -2.27 -3.05
CA SER A 61 6.89 -1.68 -2.65
C SER A 61 6.88 -1.25 -1.19
N ILE A 62 5.78 -0.68 -0.69
CA ILE A 62 5.65 -0.27 0.71
C ILE A 62 5.61 -1.49 1.65
N ALA A 63 4.92 -2.57 1.27
CA ALA A 63 4.87 -3.78 2.08
C ALA A 63 6.26 -4.40 2.29
N LYS A 64 7.12 -4.41 1.27
CA LYS A 64 8.50 -4.91 1.39
C LYS A 64 9.34 -4.03 2.34
N THR A 65 9.21 -2.71 2.24
CA THR A 65 9.94 -1.77 3.12
C THR A 65 9.50 -1.90 4.57
N ILE A 66 8.19 -2.02 4.84
CA ILE A 66 7.66 -2.22 6.19
C ILE A 66 8.11 -3.56 6.77
N LEU A 67 8.11 -4.62 5.96
CA LEU A 67 8.54 -5.95 6.42
C LEU A 67 10.02 -5.94 6.84
N ILE A 68 10.90 -5.30 6.07
CA ILE A 68 12.33 -5.16 6.43
C ILE A 68 12.47 -4.35 7.73
N ALA A 69 11.73 -3.25 7.88
CA ALA A 69 11.77 -2.45 9.11
C ALA A 69 11.35 -3.26 10.35
N ILE A 70 10.31 -4.07 10.25
CA ILE A 70 9.85 -4.95 11.35
C ILE A 70 10.93 -5.97 11.71
N ILE A 71 11.56 -6.62 10.72
CA ILE A 71 12.63 -7.60 10.96
C ILE A 71 13.81 -6.95 11.71
N VAL A 72 14.22 -5.75 11.32
CA VAL A 72 15.33 -5.04 11.99
C VAL A 72 14.98 -4.75 13.46
N VAL A 73 13.75 -4.31 13.75
CA VAL A 73 13.30 -4.07 15.12
C VAL A 73 13.27 -5.35 15.95
N ILE A 74 12.80 -6.47 15.38
CA ILE A 74 12.77 -7.77 16.06
C ILE A 74 14.20 -8.25 16.37
N ILE A 75 15.15 -8.09 15.45
CA ILE A 75 16.55 -8.47 15.67
C ILE A 75 17.15 -7.66 16.81
N LEU A 76 16.93 -6.34 16.82
CA LEU A 76 17.43 -5.46 17.90
C LEU A 76 16.82 -5.84 19.25
N ALA A 77 15.51 -6.11 19.30
CA ALA A 77 14.85 -6.57 20.51
C ALA A 77 15.39 -7.94 20.96
N ALA A 78 15.58 -8.89 20.05
CA ALA A 78 16.12 -10.21 20.36
C ALA A 78 17.55 -10.14 20.92
N CYS A 79 18.41 -9.26 20.38
CA CYS A 79 19.77 -9.06 20.91
C CYS A 79 19.80 -8.61 22.39
N ILE A 80 18.75 -7.92 22.86
CA ILE A 80 18.63 -7.47 24.25
C ILE A 80 17.92 -8.52 25.11
N ILE A 81 16.88 -9.15 24.56
CA ILE A 81 16.03 -10.11 25.28
C ILE A 81 16.77 -11.44 25.52
N LEU A 82 17.48 -11.98 24.52
CA LEU A 82 18.19 -13.26 24.63
C LEU A 82 19.19 -13.33 25.83
N PRO A 83 20.09 -12.35 26.06
CA PRO A 83 20.99 -12.41 27.20
C PRO A 83 20.27 -12.27 28.56
N LEU A 84 19.14 -11.55 28.61
CA LEU A 84 18.32 -11.45 29.82
C LEU A 84 17.63 -12.78 30.13
N TRP A 85 17.07 -13.45 29.12
CA TRP A 85 16.48 -14.78 29.25
C TRP A 85 17.53 -15.80 29.70
N MET A 86 18.70 -15.83 29.06
CA MET A 86 19.82 -16.69 29.46
C MET A 86 20.27 -16.45 30.90
N SER A 87 20.25 -15.20 31.36
CA SER A 87 20.59 -14.84 32.74
C SER A 87 19.55 -15.34 33.75
N ILE A 88 18.27 -15.34 33.39
CA ILE A 88 17.18 -15.88 34.21
C ILE A 88 17.25 -17.41 34.23
N ASP A 89 17.45 -18.06 33.10
CA ASP A 89 17.56 -19.52 32.98
C ASP A 89 18.75 -20.07 33.78
N ALA A 90 19.88 -19.37 33.76
CA ALA A 90 21.05 -19.74 34.57
C ALA A 90 20.76 -19.71 36.08
N LYS A 91 19.97 -18.73 36.55
CA LYS A 91 19.51 -18.69 37.95
C LYS A 91 18.52 -19.82 38.23
N ASN A 92 17.57 -20.04 37.34
CA ASN A 92 16.55 -21.08 37.48
C ASN A 92 17.20 -22.48 37.56
N LYS A 93 18.23 -22.75 36.74
CA LYS A 93 18.98 -24.01 36.77
C LYS A 93 19.73 -24.25 38.08
N LYS A 94 20.24 -23.19 38.74
CA LYS A 94 20.88 -23.31 40.07
C LYS A 94 19.86 -23.65 41.14
N VAL A 95 18.72 -22.95 41.14
CA VAL A 95 17.61 -23.20 42.07
C VAL A 95 17.08 -24.63 41.91
N GLN A 96 16.97 -25.13 40.68
CA GLN A 96 16.53 -26.51 40.45
C GLN A 96 17.51 -27.55 41.02
N LYS A 97 18.82 -27.36 40.83
CA LYS A 97 19.83 -28.25 41.42
C LYS A 97 19.80 -28.23 42.95
N GLU A 98 19.62 -27.05 43.54
CA GLU A 98 19.50 -26.91 44.99
C GLU A 98 18.25 -27.62 45.53
N LYS A 99 17.12 -27.55 44.81
CA LYS A 99 15.91 -28.33 45.11
C LYS A 99 16.14 -29.84 44.98
N GLU A 100 16.80 -30.30 43.93
CA GLU A 100 17.15 -31.72 43.74
C GLU A 100 18.06 -32.24 44.87
N GLU A 101 19.02 -31.43 45.31
CA GLU A 101 19.93 -31.76 46.41
C GLU A 101 19.19 -31.78 47.77
N PHE A 102 18.25 -30.85 47.97
CA PHE A 102 17.36 -30.84 49.14
C PHE A 102 16.45 -32.08 49.18
N LEU A 103 15.87 -32.49 48.05
CA LEU A 103 15.03 -33.69 47.94
C LEU A 103 15.81 -34.98 48.19
N LYS A 104 17.05 -35.08 47.68
CA LYS A 104 17.96 -36.21 47.98
C LYS A 104 18.30 -36.29 49.47
N ASN A 105 18.56 -35.16 50.12
CA ASN A 105 18.84 -35.12 51.56
C ASN A 105 17.62 -35.46 52.43
N GLN A 106 16.40 -35.26 51.90
CA GLN A 106 15.14 -35.70 52.53
C GLN A 106 14.85 -37.20 52.28
N GLY A 107 15.74 -37.94 51.62
CA GLY A 107 15.55 -39.36 51.33
C GLY A 107 14.51 -39.66 50.24
N ILE A 108 14.06 -38.64 49.51
CA ILE A 108 13.09 -38.78 48.43
C ILE A 108 13.86 -39.09 47.15
N THR A 109 14.01 -40.38 46.83
CA THR A 109 14.56 -40.81 45.54
C THR A 109 13.50 -40.60 44.47
N THR A 110 13.68 -39.60 43.60
CA THR A 110 12.91 -39.43 42.36
C THR A 110 13.34 -40.49 41.34
N GLY A 111 13.13 -41.75 41.67
CA GLY A 111 13.10 -42.85 40.73
C GLY A 111 11.69 -43.40 40.78
N MET A 112 10.93 -43.19 39.71
CA MET A 112 9.58 -43.74 39.52
C MET A 112 8.46 -43.00 40.26
N LEU A 113 8.07 -41.82 39.78
CA LEU A 113 6.66 -41.45 39.71
C LEU A 113 6.48 -40.37 38.64
N GLU A 114 5.78 -40.71 37.56
CA GLU A 114 5.05 -39.72 36.77
C GLU A 114 4.08 -39.03 37.74
N VAL A 115 4.43 -37.84 38.22
CA VAL A 115 3.48 -36.96 38.88
C VAL A 115 2.87 -36.11 37.79
N THR A 116 1.80 -36.66 37.23
CA THR A 116 0.74 -35.95 36.56
C THR A 116 0.09 -34.95 37.53
N THR A 117 0.64 -33.76 37.70
CA THR A 117 -0.14 -32.68 38.33
C THR A 117 0.09 -31.33 37.64
N TYR A 118 -0.92 -30.97 36.84
CA TYR A 118 -1.60 -29.68 36.90
C TYR A 118 -0.83 -28.45 36.39
N ASP A 119 -0.97 -28.18 35.10
CA ASP A 119 -0.98 -26.81 34.56
C ASP A 119 -2.44 -26.34 34.54
N MET A 120 -2.78 -25.38 35.40
CA MET A 120 -3.89 -24.44 35.23
C MET A 120 -3.31 -23.03 35.36
#